data_AF-A0A9E2NWU3-F1
#
_entry.id   AF-A0A9E2NWU3-F1
#
_cell.length_a   1.000
_cell.length_b   1.000
_cell.length_c   1.000
_cell.angle_alpha   90.00
_cell.angle_beta   90.00
_cell.angle_gamma   90.00
#
_symmetry.space_group_name_H-M   'P 1'
#
loop_
_entity.id
_entity.type
_entity.pdbx_description
1 polymer ?
#
loop_
_entity_poly.entity_id
_entity_poly.type
_entity_poly.pdbx_seq_one_letter_code
_entity_poly.pdbx_strand_id
1 'polypeptide(L)'
;MFLISSTLSVVLLFIISLLMPVMSFTLPIYKIKKMKRFTSKEKIIVNIVAMLLIALINPWLLLFYIGFFVVIEGLYKYFIYKGDKVKKFDRIIIISLLVTVIMGGLLFLLKDDINNNMGLLMEIYEKNFQISRSESLEIFNMIKDSSIYYIFIYSILTVFMMYVSLDIKDYSKWKISFEWLLLYVIGYFIIHLFKIDNFYINNIFDIGECIFVFFGIKTLYSMFSKKIKYKGLSNMLAVTVALLFPYGTFLIGVLGGFKIDKNKLEK
;
A
#
# COMPACT_ATOMS: atom_id res chain seq x y z
N MET A 1 3.83 -33.44 -0.34
CA MET A 1 4.74 -32.62 0.48
C MET A 1 4.82 -31.15 0.04
N PHE A 2 5.03 -30.86 -1.26
CA PHE A 2 5.17 -29.47 -1.75
C PHE A 2 3.90 -28.61 -1.62
N LEU A 3 2.71 -29.19 -1.81
CA LEU A 3 1.43 -28.48 -1.65
C LEU A 3 1.16 -28.08 -0.19
N ILE A 4 1.30 -29.02 0.75
CA ILE A 4 1.11 -28.78 2.19
C ILE A 4 2.06 -27.68 2.69
N SER A 5 3.35 -27.77 2.36
CA SER A 5 4.34 -26.74 2.71
C SER A 5 3.98 -25.38 2.12
N SER A 6 3.43 -25.35 0.90
CA SER A 6 3.02 -24.10 0.25
C SER A 6 1.79 -23.48 0.91
N THR A 7 0.81 -24.31 1.29
CA THR A 7 -0.36 -23.87 2.04
C THR A 7 0.04 -23.30 3.39
N LEU A 8 0.88 -24.01 4.16
CA LEU A 8 1.36 -23.54 5.45
C LEU A 8 2.15 -22.23 5.33
N SER A 9 2.97 -22.09 4.28
CA SER A 9 3.69 -20.84 4.00
C SER A 9 2.75 -19.67 3.74
N VAL A 10 1.65 -19.88 3.01
CA VAL A 10 0.63 -18.84 2.75
C VAL A 10 -0.02 -18.40 4.05
N VAL A 11 -0.44 -19.35 4.90
CA VAL A 11 -1.07 -19.05 6.20
C VAL A 11 -0.08 -18.33 7.12
N LEU A 12 1.16 -18.79 7.20
CA LEU A 12 2.20 -18.19 8.04
C LEU A 12 2.54 -16.76 7.58
N LEU A 13 2.72 -16.54 6.27
CA LEU A 13 2.97 -15.20 5.73
C LEU A 13 1.77 -14.27 5.91
N PHE A 14 0.55 -14.80 5.87
CA PHE A 14 -0.64 -14.04 6.24
C PHE A 14 -0.62 -13.63 7.72
N ILE A 15 -0.33 -14.55 8.64
CA ILE A 15 -0.21 -14.20 10.07
C ILE A 15 0.90 -13.18 10.30
N ILE A 16 2.07 -13.34 9.66
CA ILE A 16 3.17 -12.36 9.73
C ILE A 16 2.71 -10.99 9.21
N SER A 17 1.91 -10.94 8.14
CA SER A 17 1.41 -9.68 7.61
C SER A 17 0.45 -8.94 8.56
N LEU A 18 -0.24 -9.67 9.44
CA LEU A 18 -1.09 -9.10 10.49
C LEU A 18 -0.26 -8.58 11.66
N LEU A 19 0.79 -9.33 12.06
CA LEU A 19 1.66 -8.98 13.19
C LEU A 19 2.66 -7.86 12.86
N MET A 20 3.19 -7.88 11.63
CA MET A 20 4.18 -6.93 11.12
C MET A 20 3.66 -6.34 9.81
N PRO A 21 2.82 -5.29 9.88
CA PRO A 21 2.23 -4.66 8.70
C PRO A 21 3.25 -4.31 7.60
N VAL A 22 4.45 -3.87 7.97
CA VAL A 22 5.52 -3.53 7.00
C VAL A 22 5.95 -4.74 6.14
N MET A 23 5.76 -5.97 6.62
CA MET A 23 6.13 -7.21 5.92
C MET A 23 5.00 -7.78 5.06
N SER A 24 3.86 -7.10 4.95
CA SER A 24 2.68 -7.56 4.20
C SER A 24 2.97 -7.91 2.75
N PHE A 25 3.91 -7.21 2.10
CA PHE A 25 4.28 -7.44 0.70
C PHE A 25 4.90 -8.82 0.45
N THR A 26 5.36 -9.52 1.49
CA THR A 26 6.00 -10.85 1.35
C THR A 26 5.03 -11.93 0.90
N LEU A 27 3.79 -11.90 1.38
CA LEU A 27 2.74 -12.85 0.99
C LEU A 27 2.44 -12.80 -0.53
N PRO A 28 2.09 -11.65 -1.13
CA PRO A 28 1.83 -11.60 -2.56
C PRO A 28 3.08 -11.93 -3.39
N ILE A 29 4.29 -11.54 -2.97
CA ILE A 29 5.54 -11.97 -3.63
C ILE A 29 5.67 -13.49 -3.63
N TYR A 30 5.47 -14.13 -2.48
CA TYR A 30 5.57 -15.57 -2.33
C TYR A 30 4.61 -16.26 -3.28
N LYS A 31 3.32 -15.85 -3.26
CA LYS A 31 2.29 -16.42 -4.14
C LYS A 31 2.66 -16.24 -5.61
N ILE A 32 3.04 -15.03 -6.03
CA ILE A 32 3.39 -14.74 -7.42
C ILE A 32 4.61 -15.55 -7.90
N LYS A 33 5.68 -15.63 -7.10
CA LYS A 33 6.92 -16.33 -7.48
C LYS A 33 6.79 -17.86 -7.37
N LYS A 34 6.30 -18.37 -6.24
CA LYS A 34 6.28 -19.81 -5.94
C LYS A 34 5.18 -20.51 -6.71
N MET A 35 3.97 -19.93 -6.75
CA MET A 35 2.83 -20.56 -7.42
C MET A 35 2.95 -20.53 -8.94
N LYS A 36 3.90 -19.79 -9.54
CA LYS A 36 4.15 -19.84 -10.99
C LYS A 36 4.44 -21.26 -11.49
N ARG A 37 5.06 -22.10 -10.65
CA ARG A 37 5.44 -23.48 -10.98
C ARG A 37 4.27 -24.48 -10.87
N PHE A 38 3.13 -24.05 -10.34
CA PHE A 38 1.95 -24.89 -10.17
C PHE A 38 1.04 -24.89 -11.38
N THR A 39 0.41 -26.05 -11.60
CA THR A 39 -0.75 -26.19 -12.47
C THR A 39 -1.92 -25.35 -11.93
N SER A 40 -2.89 -25.03 -12.80
CA SER A 40 -4.07 -24.26 -12.38
C SER A 40 -4.86 -24.95 -11.26
N LYS A 41 -4.97 -26.29 -11.29
CA LYS A 41 -5.63 -27.08 -10.24
C LYS A 41 -4.91 -26.96 -8.90
N GLU A 42 -3.60 -27.09 -8.88
CA GLU A 42 -2.79 -26.97 -7.66
C GLU A 42 -2.88 -25.57 -7.03
N LYS A 43 -2.88 -24.51 -7.85
CA LYS A 43 -3.07 -23.13 -7.37
C LYS A 43 -4.41 -22.95 -6.65
N ILE A 44 -5.47 -23.53 -7.20
CA ILE A 44 -6.81 -23.49 -6.62
C ILE A 44 -6.81 -24.24 -5.29
N ILE A 45 -6.27 -25.46 -5.26
CA ILE A 45 -6.20 -26.28 -4.04
C ILE A 45 -5.44 -25.55 -2.93
N VAL A 46 -4.25 -25.01 -3.19
CA VAL A 46 -3.46 -24.30 -2.16
C VAL A 46 -4.23 -23.10 -1.61
N ASN A 47 -4.89 -22.32 -2.47
CA ASN A 47 -5.68 -21.17 -2.02
C ASN A 47 -6.91 -21.59 -1.22
N ILE A 48 -7.66 -22.61 -1.65
CA ILE A 48 -8.85 -23.10 -0.92
C ILE A 48 -8.44 -23.62 0.46
N VAL A 49 -7.41 -24.47 0.53
CA VAL A 49 -6.97 -25.02 1.82
C VAL A 49 -6.43 -23.91 2.73
N ALA A 50 -5.69 -22.93 2.19
CA ALA A 50 -5.23 -21.79 2.99
C ALA A 50 -6.40 -20.96 3.52
N MET A 51 -7.43 -20.71 2.71
CA MET A 51 -8.65 -20.01 3.12
C MET A 51 -9.39 -20.76 4.23
N LEU A 52 -9.53 -22.08 4.11
CA LEU A 52 -10.12 -22.91 5.17
C LEU A 52 -9.35 -22.80 6.48
N LEU A 53 -8.02 -22.92 6.44
CA LEU A 53 -7.18 -22.79 7.64
C LEU A 53 -7.28 -21.40 8.28
N ILE A 54 -7.33 -20.33 7.48
CA ILE A 54 -7.52 -18.96 7.99
C ILE A 54 -8.90 -18.82 8.64
N ALA A 55 -9.94 -19.35 8.01
CA ALA A 55 -11.30 -19.30 8.55
C ALA A 55 -11.46 -20.07 9.86
N LEU A 56 -10.72 -21.17 10.05
CA LEU A 56 -10.67 -21.92 11.32
C LEU A 56 -10.04 -21.11 12.46
N ILE A 57 -9.10 -20.19 12.15
CA ILE A 57 -8.53 -19.29 13.16
C ILE A 57 -9.57 -18.22 13.54
N ASN A 58 -10.08 -17.50 12.54
CA ASN A 58 -11.18 -16.56 12.69
C ASN A 58 -11.82 -16.29 11.32
N PRO A 59 -13.14 -16.52 11.14
CA PRO A 59 -13.83 -16.30 9.87
C PRO A 59 -13.68 -14.88 9.31
N TRP A 60 -13.58 -13.86 10.17
CA TRP A 60 -13.40 -12.48 9.73
C TRP A 60 -12.05 -12.24 9.06
N LEU A 61 -11.00 -12.95 9.46
CA LEU A 61 -9.68 -12.85 8.83
C LEU A 61 -9.69 -13.30 7.37
N LEU A 62 -10.65 -14.16 6.99
CA LEU A 62 -10.84 -14.56 5.61
C LEU A 62 -11.16 -13.35 4.72
N LEU A 63 -12.00 -12.42 5.21
CA LEU A 63 -12.36 -11.21 4.45
C LEU A 63 -11.13 -10.33 4.20
N PHE A 64 -10.28 -10.14 5.20
CA PHE A 64 -9.01 -9.41 5.07
C PHE A 64 -8.05 -10.11 4.10
N TYR A 65 -7.93 -11.44 4.19
CA TYR A 65 -7.09 -12.22 3.28
C TYR A 65 -7.54 -12.07 1.82
N ILE A 66 -8.84 -12.18 1.56
CA ILE A 66 -9.41 -12.06 0.22
C ILE A 66 -9.33 -10.61 -0.27
N GLY A 67 -9.90 -9.68 0.49
CA GLY A 67 -10.05 -8.27 0.12
C GLY A 67 -8.72 -7.54 -0.07
N PHE A 68 -7.69 -7.95 0.65
CA PHE A 68 -6.36 -7.37 0.52
C PHE A 68 -5.45 -8.19 -0.40
N PHE A 69 -5.07 -9.40 0.00
CA PHE A 69 -3.98 -10.13 -0.66
C PHE A 69 -4.39 -10.79 -1.97
N VAL A 70 -5.58 -11.40 -2.03
CA VAL A 70 -6.06 -12.05 -3.26
C VAL A 70 -6.37 -10.99 -4.33
N VAL A 71 -6.95 -9.85 -3.93
CA VAL A 71 -7.19 -8.71 -4.83
C VAL A 71 -5.87 -8.16 -5.40
N ILE A 72 -4.85 -7.89 -4.56
CA ILE A 72 -3.53 -7.43 -5.03
C ILE A 72 -2.94 -8.40 -6.05
N GLU A 73 -2.95 -9.70 -5.74
CA GLU A 73 -2.43 -10.74 -6.64
C GLU A 73 -3.20 -10.78 -7.97
N GLY A 74 -4.52 -10.72 -7.92
CA GLY A 74 -5.40 -10.73 -9.09
C GLY A 74 -5.15 -9.52 -10.01
N LEU A 75 -5.11 -8.32 -9.43
CA LEU A 75 -4.87 -7.09 -10.19
C LEU A 75 -3.45 -7.02 -10.75
N TYR A 76 -2.44 -7.48 -10.00
CA TYR A 76 -1.08 -7.61 -10.51
C TYR A 76 -1.04 -8.48 -11.77
N LYS A 77 -1.63 -9.68 -11.72
CA LYS A 77 -1.70 -10.58 -12.88
C LYS A 77 -2.48 -9.98 -14.04
N TYR A 78 -3.58 -9.29 -13.76
CA TYR A 78 -4.35 -8.57 -14.78
C TYR A 78 -3.49 -7.54 -15.53
N PHE A 79 -2.72 -6.73 -14.82
CA PHE A 79 -1.85 -5.75 -15.46
C PHE A 79 -0.66 -6.37 -16.19
N ILE A 80 -0.13 -7.49 -15.70
CA ILE A 80 0.89 -8.24 -16.44
C ILE A 80 0.30 -8.77 -17.76
N TYR A 81 -0.93 -9.29 -17.74
CA TYR A 81 -1.62 -9.76 -18.94
C TYR A 81 -1.90 -8.63 -19.95
N LYS A 82 -2.26 -7.43 -19.49
CA LYS A 82 -2.46 -6.25 -20.35
C LYS A 82 -1.17 -5.70 -20.98
N GLY A 83 0.01 -6.18 -20.56
CA GLY A 83 1.30 -5.73 -21.07
C GLY A 83 1.64 -4.29 -20.69
N ASP A 84 2.44 -3.62 -21.51
CA ASP A 84 2.99 -2.29 -21.22
C ASP A 84 2.08 -1.09 -21.54
N LYS A 85 0.77 -1.34 -21.70
CA LYS A 85 -0.23 -0.30 -22.00
C LYS A 85 -0.41 0.71 -20.86
N VAL A 86 -0.14 0.31 -19.62
CA VAL A 86 -0.26 1.16 -18.42
C VAL A 86 1.11 1.30 -17.79
N LYS A 87 1.54 2.52 -17.42
CA LYS A 87 2.87 2.72 -16.82
C LYS A 87 2.94 1.95 -15.49
N LYS A 88 4.11 1.37 -15.16
CA LYS A 88 4.24 0.50 -13.97
C LYS A 88 3.84 1.19 -12.67
N PHE A 89 4.17 2.46 -12.50
CA PHE A 89 3.82 3.18 -11.27
C PHE A 89 2.32 3.50 -11.21
N ASP A 90 1.66 3.75 -12.35
CA ASP A 90 0.20 3.91 -12.38
C ASP A 90 -0.52 2.64 -11.94
N ARG A 91 0.01 1.46 -12.29
CA ARG A 91 -0.53 0.18 -11.82
C ARG A 91 -0.46 0.08 -10.30
N ILE A 92 0.65 0.51 -9.69
CA ILE A 92 0.81 0.52 -8.23
C ILE A 92 -0.29 1.38 -7.61
N ILE A 93 -0.47 2.61 -8.10
CA ILE A 93 -1.49 3.53 -7.60
C ILE A 93 -2.90 2.94 -7.74
N ILE A 94 -3.25 2.43 -8.92
CA ILE A 94 -4.59 1.87 -9.19
C ILE A 94 -4.88 0.68 -8.26
N ILE A 95 -3.93 -0.25 -8.10
CA ILE A 95 -4.10 -1.40 -7.21
C ILE A 95 -4.30 -0.91 -5.78
N SER A 96 -3.47 0.01 -5.31
CA SER A 96 -3.55 0.53 -3.95
C SER A 96 -4.86 1.26 -3.66
N LEU A 97 -5.36 2.07 -4.60
CA LEU A 97 -6.66 2.74 -4.47
C LEU A 97 -7.81 1.72 -4.42
N LEU A 98 -7.83 0.74 -5.33
CA LEU A 98 -8.88 -0.29 -5.36
C LEU A 98 -8.91 -1.11 -4.06
N VAL A 99 -7.74 -1.52 -3.58
CA VAL A 99 -7.61 -2.24 -2.31
C VAL A 99 -8.05 -1.36 -1.14
N THR A 100 -7.72 -0.07 -1.16
CA THR A 100 -8.16 0.87 -0.11
C THR A 100 -9.68 0.97 -0.05
N VAL A 101 -10.36 1.07 -1.20
CA VAL A 101 -11.83 1.12 -1.24
C VAL A 101 -12.43 -0.18 -0.70
N ILE A 102 -11.91 -1.34 -1.10
CA ILE A 102 -12.38 -2.64 -0.62
C ILE A 102 -12.17 -2.76 0.90
N MET A 103 -10.99 -2.39 1.40
CA MET A 103 -10.68 -2.44 2.82
C MET A 103 -11.50 -1.45 3.64
N GLY A 104 -11.73 -0.24 3.14
CA GLY A 104 -12.62 0.72 3.76
C GLY A 104 -14.04 0.19 3.87
N GLY A 105 -14.55 -0.46 2.80
CA GLY A 105 -15.85 -1.15 2.82
C GLY A 105 -15.90 -2.29 3.85
N LEU A 106 -14.86 -3.12 3.93
CA LEU A 106 -14.79 -4.20 4.92
C LEU A 106 -14.75 -3.68 6.36
N LEU A 107 -13.97 -2.62 6.63
CA LEU A 107 -13.90 -2.02 7.96
C LEU A 107 -15.22 -1.33 8.33
N PHE A 108 -15.92 -0.76 7.36
CA PHE A 108 -17.26 -0.20 7.59
C PHE A 108 -18.28 -1.29 8.00
N LEU A 109 -18.19 -2.49 7.42
CA LEU A 109 -19.03 -3.63 7.84
C LEU A 109 -18.71 -4.10 9.27
N LEU A 110 -17.48 -3.90 9.73
CA LEU A 110 -17.00 -4.26 11.07
C LEU A 110 -17.01 -3.10 12.07
N LYS A 111 -17.62 -1.97 11.71
CA LYS A 111 -17.51 -0.73 12.49
C LYS A 111 -17.97 -0.88 13.94
N ASP A 112 -19.02 -1.68 14.18
CA ASP A 112 -19.62 -1.81 15.52
C ASP A 112 -18.68 -2.61 16.43
N ASP A 113 -18.11 -3.71 15.92
CA ASP A 113 -17.09 -4.48 16.63
C ASP A 113 -15.81 -3.66 16.89
N ILE A 114 -15.39 -2.84 15.92
CA ILE A 114 -14.24 -1.94 16.08
C ILE A 114 -14.52 -0.92 17.18
N ASN A 115 -15.68 -0.25 17.13
CA ASN A 115 -16.06 0.77 18.11
C ASN A 115 -16.16 0.20 19.53
N ASN A 116 -16.71 -1.00 19.68
CA ASN A 116 -16.82 -1.68 20.97
C ASN A 116 -15.44 -2.00 21.57
N ASN A 117 -14.47 -2.39 20.73
CA ASN A 117 -13.10 -2.66 21.17
C ASN A 117 -12.24 -1.39 21.33
N MET A 118 -12.63 -0.28 20.73
CA MET A 118 -11.91 0.99 20.79
C MET A 118 -11.84 1.53 22.23
N GLY A 119 -12.90 1.35 23.03
CA GLY A 119 -12.91 1.73 24.44
C GLY A 119 -11.83 1.03 25.27
N LEU A 120 -11.65 -0.28 25.07
CA LEU A 120 -10.60 -1.06 25.72
C LEU A 120 -9.19 -0.63 25.28
N LEU A 121 -9.02 -0.36 23.99
CA LEU A 121 -7.75 0.16 23.46
C LEU A 121 -7.40 1.51 24.08
N MET A 122 -8.36 2.41 24.22
CA MET A 122 -8.16 3.71 24.84
C MET A 122 -7.71 3.58 26.29
N GLU A 123 -8.33 2.72 27.09
CA GLU A 123 -7.93 2.47 28.48
C GLU A 123 -6.48 1.95 28.59
N ILE A 124 -6.08 1.08 27.66
CA ILE A 124 -4.69 0.59 27.59
C ILE A 124 -3.72 1.75 27.27
N TYR A 125 -4.08 2.63 26.34
CA TYR A 125 -3.26 3.79 25.99
C TYR A 125 -3.15 4.78 27.15
N GLU A 126 -4.26 5.11 27.79
CA GLU A 126 -4.32 5.96 28.99
C GLU A 126 -3.39 5.44 30.08
N LYS A 127 -3.45 4.13 30.37
CA LYS A 127 -2.63 3.49 31.38
C LYS A 127 -1.14 3.44 31.02
N ASN A 128 -0.80 3.10 29.78
CA ASN A 128 0.58 2.87 29.36
C ASN A 128 1.35 4.15 29.06
N PHE A 129 0.67 5.17 28.54
CA PHE A 129 1.28 6.46 28.18
C PHE A 129 0.99 7.56 29.21
N GLN A 130 0.22 7.27 30.26
CA GLN A 130 -0.17 8.21 31.32
C GLN A 130 -0.88 9.46 30.78
N ILE A 131 -1.72 9.27 29.77
CA ILE A 131 -2.50 10.33 29.14
C ILE A 131 -3.93 10.34 29.70
N SER A 132 -4.55 11.51 29.67
CA SER A 132 -5.94 11.70 30.09
C SER A 132 -6.93 11.07 29.09
N ARG A 133 -8.16 10.85 29.55
CA ARG A 133 -9.26 10.38 28.70
C ARG A 133 -9.55 11.33 27.53
N SER A 134 -9.42 12.64 27.74
CA SER A 134 -9.61 13.65 26.69
C SER A 134 -8.53 13.57 25.61
N GLU A 135 -7.26 13.43 26.00
CA GLU A 135 -6.15 13.28 25.04
C GLU A 135 -6.28 11.97 24.25
N SER A 136 -6.66 10.89 24.93
CA SER A 136 -6.97 9.61 24.29
C SER A 136 -8.10 9.76 23.26
N LEU A 137 -9.22 10.41 23.62
CA LEU A 137 -10.31 10.68 22.67
C LEU A 137 -9.85 11.47 21.45
N GLU A 138 -9.02 12.49 21.64
CA GLU A 138 -8.49 13.30 20.54
C GLU A 138 -7.63 12.46 19.58
N ILE A 139 -6.71 11.65 20.10
CA ILE A 139 -5.86 10.75 19.29
C ILE A 139 -6.71 9.77 18.49
N PHE A 140 -7.68 9.12 19.12
CA PHE A 140 -8.52 8.12 18.46
C PHE A 140 -9.48 8.75 17.45
N ASN A 141 -9.94 9.98 17.69
CA ASN A 141 -10.69 10.76 16.69
C ASN A 141 -9.80 11.12 15.50
N MET A 142 -8.55 11.58 15.71
CA MET A 142 -7.61 11.83 14.62
C MET A 142 -7.34 10.56 13.79
N ILE A 143 -7.19 9.40 14.44
CA ILE A 143 -7.01 8.12 13.73
C ILE A 143 -8.22 7.77 12.88
N LYS A 144 -9.43 7.93 13.44
CA LYS A 144 -10.68 7.72 12.72
C LYS A 144 -10.77 8.67 11.53
N ASP A 145 -10.40 9.93 11.76
CA ASP A 145 -10.39 11.01 10.78
C ASP A 145 -9.22 10.94 9.77
N SER A 146 -8.32 9.96 9.89
CA SER A 146 -7.31 9.65 8.87
C SER A 146 -7.33 8.18 8.43
N SER A 147 -8.39 7.45 8.77
CA SER A 147 -8.47 6.00 8.57
C SER A 147 -8.32 5.59 7.10
N ILE A 148 -8.97 6.29 6.17
CA ILE A 148 -8.89 6.00 4.73
C ILE A 148 -7.45 6.21 4.22
N TYR A 149 -6.82 7.30 4.62
CA TYR A 149 -5.44 7.62 4.31
C TYR A 149 -4.48 6.56 4.86
N TYR A 150 -4.66 6.11 6.10
CA TYR A 150 -3.82 5.06 6.68
C TYR A 150 -3.97 3.70 6.00
N ILE A 151 -5.21 3.33 5.61
CA ILE A 151 -5.44 2.15 4.76
C ILE A 151 -4.71 2.30 3.43
N PHE A 152 -4.72 3.50 2.85
CA PHE A 152 -4.00 3.78 1.61
C PHE A 152 -2.48 3.67 1.78
N ILE A 153 -1.88 4.27 2.82
CA ILE A 153 -0.45 4.14 3.13
C ILE A 153 -0.06 2.65 3.20
N TYR A 154 -0.84 1.86 3.94
CA TYR A 154 -0.60 0.43 4.07
C TYR A 154 -0.70 -0.29 2.71
N SER A 155 -1.72 0.05 1.91
CA SER A 155 -1.94 -0.52 0.58
C SER A 155 -0.82 -0.16 -0.40
N ILE A 156 -0.41 1.10 -0.48
CA ILE A 156 0.65 1.55 -1.38
C ILE A 156 2.01 1.02 -0.94
N LEU A 157 2.32 0.98 0.35
CA LEU A 157 3.55 0.36 0.85
C LEU A 157 3.63 -1.11 0.41
N THR A 158 2.56 -1.87 0.63
CA THR A 158 2.47 -3.30 0.27
C THR A 158 2.71 -3.51 -1.22
N VAL A 159 1.95 -2.80 -2.06
CA VAL A 159 1.99 -2.96 -3.52
C VAL A 159 3.32 -2.45 -4.07
N PHE A 160 3.80 -1.31 -3.61
CA PHE A 160 5.09 -0.74 -4.03
C PHE A 160 6.24 -1.70 -3.71
N MET A 161 6.36 -2.18 -2.47
CA MET A 161 7.42 -3.12 -2.09
C MET A 161 7.32 -4.46 -2.83
N MET A 162 6.10 -4.93 -3.10
CA MET A 162 5.86 -6.09 -3.96
C MET A 162 6.43 -5.86 -5.35
N TYR A 163 6.07 -4.76 -6.02
CA TYR A 163 6.58 -4.43 -7.35
C TYR A 163 8.10 -4.27 -7.33
N VAL A 164 8.67 -3.56 -6.35
CA VAL A 164 10.14 -3.35 -6.25
C VAL A 164 10.85 -4.70 -6.15
N SER A 165 10.31 -5.63 -5.37
CA SER A 165 10.90 -6.96 -5.17
C SER A 165 10.73 -7.93 -6.34
N LEU A 166 9.71 -7.73 -7.17
CA LEU A 166 9.47 -8.53 -8.38
C LEU A 166 10.25 -7.98 -9.59
N ASP A 167 10.33 -6.65 -9.71
CA ASP A 167 10.74 -5.93 -10.90
C ASP A 167 11.91 -4.93 -10.65
N ILE A 168 12.80 -5.21 -9.68
CA ILE A 168 13.96 -4.34 -9.37
C ILE A 168 14.88 -4.05 -10.58
N LYS A 169 14.80 -4.87 -11.63
CA LYS A 169 15.65 -4.75 -12.81
C LYS A 169 15.41 -3.45 -13.57
N ASP A 170 14.15 -3.05 -13.72
CA ASP A 170 13.74 -1.85 -14.45
C ASP A 170 13.17 -0.74 -13.56
N TYR A 171 13.26 -0.90 -12.23
CA TYR A 171 12.76 0.04 -11.23
C TYR A 171 13.17 1.50 -11.47
N SER A 172 14.41 1.77 -11.90
CA SER A 172 14.87 3.14 -12.22
C SER A 172 14.13 3.77 -13.40
N LYS A 173 13.52 2.96 -14.27
CA LYS A 173 12.83 3.39 -15.50
C LYS A 173 11.33 3.57 -15.30
N TRP A 174 10.77 3.22 -14.14
CA TRP A 174 9.33 3.32 -13.93
C TRP A 174 8.85 4.78 -14.05
N LYS A 175 7.74 4.95 -14.74
CA LYS A 175 7.12 6.24 -15.03
C LYS A 175 5.76 6.33 -14.32
N ILE A 176 5.35 7.54 -13.99
CA ILE A 176 4.03 7.89 -13.46
C ILE A 176 3.31 8.78 -14.48
N SER A 177 1.99 8.77 -14.47
CA SER A 177 1.13 9.73 -15.14
C SER A 177 0.92 10.96 -14.26
N PHE A 178 1.17 12.14 -14.82
CA PHE A 178 1.14 13.40 -14.07
C PHE A 178 -0.28 13.71 -13.55
N GLU A 179 -1.31 13.17 -14.20
CA GLU A 179 -2.72 13.27 -13.85
C GLU A 179 -3.01 12.86 -12.41
N TRP A 180 -2.21 11.98 -11.81
CA TRP A 180 -2.35 11.63 -10.39
C TRP A 180 -2.12 12.82 -9.44
N LEU A 181 -1.40 13.87 -9.89
CA LEU A 181 -1.20 15.09 -9.10
C LEU A 181 -2.50 15.86 -8.91
N LEU A 182 -3.49 15.65 -9.78
CA LEU A 182 -4.80 16.29 -9.64
C LEU A 182 -5.45 15.96 -8.29
N LEU A 183 -5.22 14.77 -7.73
CA LEU A 183 -5.74 14.41 -6.39
C LEU A 183 -5.24 15.39 -5.32
N TYR A 184 -3.94 15.69 -5.33
CA TYR A 184 -3.32 16.65 -4.42
C TYR A 184 -3.80 18.09 -4.72
N VAL A 185 -3.75 18.51 -5.99
CA VAL A 185 -4.08 19.88 -6.38
C VAL A 185 -5.53 20.21 -6.04
N ILE A 186 -6.48 19.34 -6.39
CA ILE A 186 -7.90 19.54 -6.09
C ILE A 186 -8.12 19.62 -4.58
N GLY A 187 -7.54 18.69 -3.80
CA GLY A 187 -7.61 18.72 -2.35
C GLY A 187 -7.08 20.03 -1.76
N TYR A 188 -5.90 20.46 -2.22
CA TYR A 188 -5.26 21.70 -1.79
C TYR A 188 -6.17 22.92 -1.99
N PHE A 189 -6.77 23.05 -3.17
CA PHE A 189 -7.66 24.17 -3.49
C PHE A 189 -8.92 24.17 -2.62
N ILE A 190 -9.52 22.99 -2.39
CA ILE A 190 -10.72 22.86 -1.54
C ILE A 190 -10.43 23.27 -0.09
N ILE A 191 -9.32 22.79 0.47
CA ILE A 191 -8.95 23.07 1.87
C ILE A 191 -8.51 24.54 2.03
N HIS A 192 -7.57 25.01 1.21
CA HIS A 192 -6.89 26.27 1.48
C HIS A 192 -7.53 27.48 0.80
N LEU A 193 -8.17 27.33 -0.37
CA LEU A 193 -8.86 28.45 -1.02
C LEU A 193 -10.34 28.49 -0.63
N PHE A 194 -11.04 27.37 -0.74
CA PHE A 194 -12.48 27.32 -0.44
C PHE A 194 -12.78 27.16 1.06
N LYS A 195 -11.77 26.89 1.89
CA LYS A 195 -11.90 26.70 3.35
C LYS A 195 -12.91 25.62 3.72
N ILE A 196 -13.06 24.60 2.86
CA ILE A 196 -13.89 23.44 3.13
C ILE A 196 -12.97 22.38 3.72
N ASP A 197 -12.96 22.31 5.05
CA ASP A 197 -12.18 21.35 5.81
C ASP A 197 -13.11 20.21 6.25
N ASN A 198 -12.99 19.05 5.58
CA ASN A 198 -13.68 17.85 6.02
C ASN A 198 -12.77 16.63 5.91
N PHE A 199 -13.12 15.62 6.70
CA PHE A 199 -12.46 14.32 6.73
C PHE A 199 -12.14 13.75 5.34
N TYR A 200 -13.11 13.68 4.44
CA TYR A 200 -12.93 13.06 3.12
C TYR A 200 -11.95 13.83 2.24
N ILE A 201 -12.01 15.15 2.25
CA ILE A 201 -11.14 16.03 1.45
C ILE A 201 -9.70 15.93 1.95
N ASN A 202 -9.49 15.95 3.27
CA ASN A 202 -8.16 15.79 3.87
C ASN A 202 -7.54 14.44 3.47
N ASN A 203 -8.32 13.34 3.56
CA ASN A 203 -7.83 12.03 3.15
C ASN A 203 -7.47 11.99 1.64
N ILE A 204 -8.24 12.63 0.76
CA ILE A 204 -7.90 12.70 -0.68
C ILE A 204 -6.62 13.51 -0.91
N PHE A 205 -6.47 14.63 -0.22
CA PHE A 205 -5.29 15.48 -0.28
C PHE A 205 -4.03 14.71 0.15
N ASP A 206 -4.09 14.04 1.31
CA ASP A 206 -2.99 13.24 1.86
C ASP A 206 -2.63 12.04 0.98
N ILE A 207 -3.64 11.38 0.37
CA ILE A 207 -3.42 10.31 -0.61
C ILE A 207 -2.66 10.85 -1.83
N GLY A 208 -3.06 12.03 -2.34
CA GLY A 208 -2.39 12.69 -3.45
C GLY A 208 -0.92 13.00 -3.15
N GLU A 209 -0.64 13.54 -1.96
CA GLU A 209 0.72 13.77 -1.49
C GLU A 209 1.52 12.46 -1.40
N CYS A 210 0.95 11.45 -0.74
CA CYS A 210 1.59 10.16 -0.51
C CYS A 210 1.98 9.44 -1.80
N ILE A 211 1.14 9.48 -2.84
CA ILE A 211 1.47 8.95 -4.17
C ILE A 211 2.81 9.50 -4.67
N PHE A 212 3.02 10.82 -4.56
CA PHE A 212 4.23 11.47 -5.03
C PHE A 212 5.40 11.34 -4.06
N VAL A 213 5.18 11.11 -2.76
CA VAL A 213 6.25 10.67 -1.85
C VAL A 213 6.80 9.32 -2.31
N PHE A 214 5.95 8.34 -2.58
CA PHE A 214 6.39 7.02 -3.08
C PHE A 214 7.07 7.11 -4.45
N PHE A 215 6.58 7.96 -5.35
CA PHE A 215 7.26 8.20 -6.63
C PHE A 215 8.58 8.96 -6.45
N GLY A 216 8.67 9.82 -5.44
CA GLY A 216 9.88 10.48 -4.99
C GLY A 216 10.94 9.49 -4.52
N ILE A 217 10.57 8.47 -3.73
CA ILE A 217 11.47 7.34 -3.36
C ILE A 217 12.03 6.69 -4.62
N LYS A 218 11.19 6.37 -5.61
CA LYS A 218 11.63 5.79 -6.89
C LYS A 218 12.58 6.73 -7.64
N THR A 219 12.34 8.03 -7.59
CA THR A 219 13.17 9.04 -8.27
C THR A 219 14.52 9.19 -7.58
N LEU A 220 14.57 9.26 -6.26
CA LEU A 220 15.78 9.22 -5.44
C LEU A 220 16.59 7.94 -5.70
N TYR A 221 15.93 6.78 -5.72
CA TYR A 221 16.58 5.51 -6.10
C TYR A 221 17.26 5.61 -7.46
N SER A 222 16.58 6.23 -8.44
CA SER A 222 17.12 6.40 -9.80
C SER A 222 18.33 7.34 -9.83
N MET A 223 18.42 8.29 -8.90
CA MET A 223 19.59 9.16 -8.73
C MET A 223 20.74 8.42 -8.04
N PHE A 224 20.47 7.69 -6.96
CA PHE A 224 21.48 6.95 -6.20
C PHE A 224 22.06 5.77 -6.98
N SER A 225 21.23 5.03 -7.71
CA SER A 225 21.66 3.88 -8.53
C SER A 225 22.58 4.24 -9.69
N LYS A 226 22.69 5.53 -10.07
CA LYS A 226 23.70 6.00 -11.03
C LYS A 226 25.11 6.02 -10.43
N LYS A 227 25.22 6.21 -9.11
CA LYS A 227 26.50 6.29 -8.38
C LYS A 227 26.82 5.02 -7.59
N ILE A 228 25.79 4.29 -7.14
CA ILE A 228 25.90 3.12 -6.27
C ILE A 228 25.53 1.87 -7.07
N LYS A 229 26.48 0.94 -7.23
CA LYS A 229 26.25 -0.33 -7.96
C LYS A 229 25.24 -1.25 -7.27
N TYR A 230 25.26 -1.29 -5.94
CA TYR A 230 24.38 -2.17 -5.17
C TYR A 230 22.96 -1.59 -5.07
N LYS A 231 22.03 -2.20 -5.81
CA LYS A 231 20.63 -1.74 -5.92
C LYS A 231 19.90 -1.72 -4.59
N GLY A 232 20.16 -2.67 -3.70
CA GLY A 232 19.53 -2.74 -2.38
C GLY A 232 19.85 -1.49 -1.53
N LEU A 233 21.13 -1.12 -1.46
CA LEU A 233 21.61 0.06 -0.73
C LEU A 233 21.06 1.35 -1.34
N SER A 234 21.00 1.44 -2.68
CA SER A 234 20.38 2.60 -3.35
C SER A 234 18.91 2.76 -2.96
N ASN A 235 18.17 1.65 -2.81
CA ASN A 235 16.77 1.68 -2.40
C ASN A 235 16.62 2.00 -0.92
N MET A 236 17.45 1.42 -0.05
CA MET A 236 17.47 1.73 1.38
C MET A 236 17.73 3.23 1.61
N LEU A 237 18.75 3.81 0.96
CA LEU A 237 19.03 5.24 1.06
C LEU A 237 17.87 6.11 0.57
N ALA A 238 17.21 5.73 -0.53
CA ALA A 238 16.05 6.45 -1.03
C ALA A 238 14.89 6.46 -0.02
N VAL A 239 14.61 5.31 0.62
CA VAL A 239 13.61 5.20 1.67
C VAL A 239 14.02 5.99 2.91
N THR A 240 15.27 5.91 3.35
CA THR A 240 15.77 6.67 4.50
C THR A 240 15.64 8.17 4.29
N VAL A 241 16.02 8.69 3.11
CA VAL A 241 15.85 10.11 2.78
C VAL A 241 14.37 10.49 2.78
N ALA A 242 13.49 9.63 2.28
CA ALA A 242 12.05 9.89 2.31
C ALA A 242 11.45 9.96 3.71
N LEU A 243 11.92 9.10 4.62
CA LEU A 243 11.49 9.13 6.02
C LEU A 243 12.01 10.38 6.76
N LEU A 244 13.23 10.83 6.46
CA LEU A 244 13.81 12.02 7.08
C LEU A 244 13.28 13.33 6.48
N PHE A 245 12.95 13.33 5.18
CA PHE A 245 12.53 14.52 4.43
C PHE A 245 11.32 14.21 3.54
N PRO A 246 10.13 13.97 4.12
CA PRO A 246 8.93 13.58 3.37
C PRO A 246 8.50 14.65 2.36
N TYR A 247 8.39 15.91 2.76
CA TYR A 247 8.04 17.02 1.85
C TYR A 247 9.05 17.22 0.73
N GLY A 248 10.36 17.14 1.03
CA GLY A 248 11.40 17.21 0.01
C GLY A 248 11.29 16.07 -0.99
N THR A 249 10.93 14.88 -0.51
CA THR A 249 10.72 13.70 -1.35
C THR A 249 9.46 13.83 -2.21
N PHE A 250 8.37 14.36 -1.67
CA PHE A 250 7.18 14.72 -2.44
C PHE A 250 7.54 15.63 -3.61
N LEU A 251 8.24 16.74 -3.36
CA LEU A 251 8.67 17.67 -4.42
C LEU A 251 9.54 16.99 -5.48
N ILE A 252 10.49 16.15 -5.07
CA ILE A 252 11.31 15.35 -5.98
C ILE A 252 10.44 14.41 -6.82
N GLY A 253 9.42 13.81 -6.22
CA GLY A 253 8.44 12.99 -6.92
C GLY A 253 7.69 13.78 -7.99
N VAL A 254 7.13 14.94 -7.63
CA VAL A 254 6.40 15.81 -8.56
C VAL A 254 7.30 16.21 -9.75
N LEU A 255 8.51 16.70 -9.47
CA LEU A 255 9.49 17.06 -10.51
C LEU A 255 9.92 15.87 -11.37
N GLY A 256 10.04 14.69 -10.76
CA GLY A 256 10.31 13.44 -11.47
C GLY A 256 9.19 13.05 -12.43
N GLY A 257 7.94 13.31 -12.05
CA GLY A 257 6.75 13.04 -12.87
C GLY A 257 6.72 13.93 -14.12
N PHE A 258 7.04 15.21 -13.97
CA PHE A 258 7.11 16.17 -15.08
C PHE A 258 8.20 15.86 -16.12
N LYS A 259 9.36 15.35 -15.68
CA LYS A 259 10.54 15.17 -16.56
C LYS A 259 10.39 14.11 -17.66
N ILE A 260 9.25 13.42 -17.75
CA ILE A 260 9.12 12.19 -18.56
C ILE A 260 8.14 12.30 -19.74
N ASP A 261 7.29 13.33 -19.80
CA ASP A 261 6.36 13.54 -20.93
C ASP A 261 6.85 14.55 -21.98
N LYS A 262 8.07 15.10 -21.85
CA LYS A 262 8.69 15.96 -22.89
C LYS A 262 8.76 15.28 -24.27
N ASN A 263 8.86 13.95 -24.34
CA ASN A 263 8.95 13.22 -25.62
C ASN A 263 7.63 13.15 -26.40
N LYS A 264 6.53 13.71 -25.88
CA LYS A 264 5.25 13.83 -26.61
C LYS A 264 4.99 15.22 -27.19
N LEU A 265 5.81 16.22 -26.86
CA LEU A 265 5.66 17.59 -27.38
C LEU A 265 6.50 17.84 -28.65
N GLU A 266 7.23 16.84 -29.14
CA GLU A 266 8.05 16.89 -30.37
C GLU A 266 7.50 15.99 -31.50
N LYS A 267 6.19 15.78 -31.58
CA LYS A 267 5.56 15.15 -32.76
C LYS A 267 4.46 16.01 -33.33
#